data_AF-A0A0L0EWK9-F1
#
_entry.id   AF-A0A0L0EWK9-F1
#
_cell.length_a   1.000
_cell.length_b   1.000
_cell.length_c   1.000
_cell.angle_alpha   90.00
_cell.angle_beta   90.00
_cell.angle_gamma   90.00
#
_symmetry.space_group_name_H-M   'P 1'
#
loop_
_entity.id
_entity.type
_entity.pdbx_description
1 polymer ?
#
loop_
_entity_poly.entity_id
_entity_poly.type
_entity_poly.pdbx_seq_one_letter_code
_entity_poly.pdbx_strand_id
1 'polypeptide(L)'
;MWKSTRRNKQRCRMCPIIGLVVVNDKRLLNPLVCHQAHMLVTYQYDGQSRSDTLLYDPILLERFKSGQSCQVLADGHGIVQA
;
A
#
# COMPACT_ATOMS: atom_id res chain seq x y z
N MET A 1 21.25 2.65 -35.06
CA MET A 1 20.29 1.69 -34.46
C MET A 1 20.39 1.76 -32.95
N TRP A 2 19.58 2.56 -32.27
CA TRP A 2 19.50 2.55 -30.81
C TRP A 2 18.53 1.45 -30.39
N LYS A 3 19.07 0.39 -29.77
CA LYS A 3 18.27 -0.69 -29.19
C LYS A 3 17.48 -0.09 -28.02
N SER A 4 16.20 0.14 -28.25
CA SER A 4 15.23 0.45 -27.21
C SER A 4 15.26 -0.67 -26.18
N THR A 5 15.90 -0.44 -25.05
CA THR A 5 15.80 -1.32 -23.88
C THR A 5 14.36 -1.21 -23.39
N ARG A 6 13.48 -2.08 -23.91
CA ARG A 6 12.19 -2.38 -23.28
C ARG A 6 12.51 -3.03 -21.93
N ARG A 7 12.89 -2.23 -20.94
CA ARG A 7 12.68 -2.59 -19.53
C ARG A 7 11.20 -2.93 -19.46
N ASN A 8 10.91 -4.17 -19.13
CA ASN A 8 9.58 -4.69 -18.89
C ASN A 8 8.94 -3.76 -17.86
N LYS A 9 8.20 -2.74 -18.31
CA LYS A 9 7.48 -1.81 -17.44
C LYS A 9 6.40 -2.68 -16.78
N GLN A 10 6.64 -3.14 -15.56
CA GLN A 10 5.54 -3.61 -14.71
C GLN A 10 4.47 -2.53 -14.79
N ARG A 11 3.29 -2.92 -15.29
CA ARG A 11 2.18 -1.98 -15.50
C ARG A 11 1.65 -1.60 -14.12
N CYS A 12 2.16 -0.51 -13.56
CA CYS A 12 1.58 0.10 -12.38
C CYS A 12 0.14 0.52 -12.71
N ARG A 13 -0.79 0.31 -11.77
CA ARG A 13 -2.20 0.66 -11.89
C ARG A 13 -2.65 1.32 -10.61
N MET A 14 -3.54 2.31 -10.73
CA MET A 14 -4.26 2.87 -9.59
C MET A 14 -5.35 1.88 -9.20
N CYS A 15 -5.33 1.44 -7.95
CA CYS A 15 -6.25 0.45 -7.40
C CYS A 15 -7.05 1.08 -6.25
N PRO A 16 -8.38 0.91 -6.23
CA PRO A 16 -9.18 1.38 -5.10
C PRO A 16 -8.86 0.58 -3.85
N ILE A 17 -8.77 1.27 -2.71
CA ILE A 17 -8.68 0.63 -1.40
C ILE A 17 -10.08 0.13 -1.03
N ILE A 18 -10.19 -1.17 -0.77
CA ILE A 18 -11.44 -1.84 -0.35
C ILE A 18 -11.43 -2.21 1.13
N GLY A 19 -10.28 -2.12 1.80
CA GLY A 19 -10.16 -2.31 3.24
C GLY A 19 -8.93 -1.61 3.79
N LEU A 20 -9.06 -1.02 4.97
CA LEU A 20 -7.95 -0.35 5.66
C LEU A 20 -8.06 -0.60 7.16
N VAL A 21 -7.03 -1.18 7.76
CA VAL A 21 -7.01 -1.52 9.19
C VAL A 21 -5.67 -1.10 9.79
N VAL A 22 -5.69 -0.47 10.97
CA VAL A 22 -4.46 -0.16 11.72
C VAL A 22 -3.97 -1.44 12.38
N VAL A 23 -2.71 -1.78 12.14
CA VAL A 23 -2.04 -2.95 12.72
C VAL A 23 -0.92 -2.49 13.63
N ASN A 24 -0.99 -2.95 14.89
CA ASN A 24 0.09 -2.78 15.85
C ASN A 24 0.99 -4.00 15.77
N ASP A 25 2.24 -3.79 15.36
CA ASP A 25 3.24 -4.86 15.40
C ASP A 25 3.66 -5.09 16.86
N LYS A 26 3.05 -6.09 17.50
CA LYS A 26 3.37 -6.50 18.87
C LYS A 26 4.74 -7.17 19.01
N ARG A 27 5.46 -7.43 17.91
CA ARG A 27 6.82 -8.02 17.94
C ARG A 27 7.90 -6.99 18.30
N LEU A 28 7.58 -5.71 18.22
CA LEU A 28 8.47 -4.61 18.60
C LEU A 28 8.12 -4.10 20.01
N LEU A 29 8.26 -4.97 21.01
CA LEU A 29 8.28 -4.59 22.44
C LEU A 29 9.67 -4.11 22.90
N ASN A 30 10.57 -3.79 21.97
CA ASN A 30 11.84 -3.19 22.30
C ASN A 30 11.64 -1.68 22.50
N PRO A 31 11.76 -1.13 23.72
CA PRO A 31 11.58 0.30 23.99
C PRO A 31 12.61 1.21 23.31
N LEU A 32 13.65 0.64 22.69
CA LEU A 32 14.64 1.38 21.88
C LEU A 32 14.27 1.44 20.39
N VAL A 33 13.25 0.70 19.95
CA VAL A 33 12.78 0.74 18.56
C VAL A 33 11.58 1.66 18.49
N CYS A 34 11.70 2.73 17.70
CA CYS A 34 10.61 3.66 17.45
C CYS A 34 9.37 2.87 16.98
N HIS A 35 8.30 2.87 17.80
CA HIS A 35 7.06 2.15 17.51
C HIS A 35 6.37 2.81 16.30
N GLN A 36 6.78 2.45 15.09
CA GLN A 36 6.09 2.88 13.89
C GLN A 36 4.83 2.03 13.75
N ALA A 37 3.68 2.67 13.96
CA ALA A 37 2.39 2.05 13.67
C ALA A 37 2.30 1.78 12.16
N HIS A 38 1.59 0.72 11.80
CA HIS A 38 1.40 0.32 10.42
C HIS A 38 -0.09 0.24 10.09
N MET A 39 -0.40 0.23 8.80
CA MET A 39 -1.74 0.02 8.29
C MET A 39 -1.72 -1.10 7.27
N LEU A 40 -2.65 -2.04 7.41
CA LEU A 40 -2.92 -3.08 6.43
C LEU A 40 -3.93 -2.54 5.43
N VAL A 41 -3.51 -2.43 4.18
CA VAL A 41 -4.30 -1.90 3.07
C VAL A 41 -4.68 -3.03 2.14
N THR A 42 -5.98 -3.21 1.90
CA THR A 42 -6.51 -4.21 0.97
C THR A 42 -7.06 -3.52 -0.27
N TYR A 43 -6.68 -4.01 -1.44
CA TYR A 43 -7.02 -3.44 -2.75
C TYR A 43 -7.19 -4.55 -3.80
N GLN A 44 -7.80 -4.23 -4.94
CA GLN A 44 -7.91 -5.17 -6.06
C GLN A 44 -6.89 -4.82 -7.15
N TYR A 45 -6.01 -5.78 -7.46
CA TYR A 45 -5.07 -5.69 -8.59
C TYR A 45 -5.26 -6.90 -9.50
N ASP A 46 -5.54 -6.63 -10.78
CA ASP A 46 -5.72 -7.66 -11.82
C ASP A 46 -6.78 -8.72 -11.46
N GLY A 47 -7.90 -8.26 -10.88
CA GLY A 47 -9.01 -9.11 -10.46
C GLY A 47 -8.76 -9.90 -9.17
N GLN A 48 -7.60 -9.74 -8.53
CA GLN A 48 -7.26 -10.40 -7.27
C GLN A 48 -7.23 -9.41 -6.12
N SER A 49 -7.77 -9.83 -4.97
CA SER A 49 -7.62 -9.09 -3.71
C SER A 49 -6.20 -9.28 -3.19
N ARG A 50 -5.53 -8.18 -2.89
CA ARG A 50 -4.18 -8.13 -2.30
C ARG A 50 -4.20 -7.28 -1.05
N SER A 51 -3.29 -7.59 -0.14
CA SER A 51 -3.11 -6.83 1.10
C SER A 51 -1.63 -6.53 1.31
N ASP A 52 -1.31 -5.27 1.53
CA ASP A 52 0.04 -4.80 1.81
C ASP A 52 0.06 -3.94 3.07
N THR A 53 1.22 -3.90 3.73
CA THR A 53 1.41 -3.09 4.93
C THR A 53 2.10 -1.79 4.55
N LEU A 54 1.53 -0.66 4.99
CA LEU A 54 2.10 0.67 4.87
C LEU A 54 2.42 1.24 6.26
N LEU A 55 3.27 2.26 6.30
CA LEU A 55 3.40 3.10 7.50
C LEU A 55 2.06 3.76 7.80
N TYR A 56 1.79 3.97 9.09
CA TYR A 56 0.61 4.70 9.53
C TYR A 56 0.58 6.11 8.95
N ASP A 57 -0.52 6.42 8.28
CA ASP A 57 -0.84 7.72 7.70
C ASP A 57 -2.25 8.10 8.21
N PRO A 58 -2.34 9.06 9.14
CA PRO A 58 -3.62 9.48 9.71
C PRO A 58 -4.55 10.09 8.66
N ILE A 59 -4.01 10.77 7.64
CA ILE A 59 -4.81 11.41 6.58
C ILE A 59 -5.47 10.35 5.72
N LEU A 60 -4.74 9.30 5.33
CA LEU A 60 -5.30 8.18 4.58
C LEU A 60 -6.40 7.47 5.37
N LEU A 61 -6.17 7.24 6.67
CA LEU A 61 -7.15 6.61 7.54
C LEU A 61 -8.43 7.43 7.69
N GLU A 62 -8.31 8.73 7.91
CA GLU A 62 -9.47 9.63 8.03
C GLU A 62 -10.26 9.70 6.72
N ARG A 63 -9.58 9.80 5.57
CA ARG A 63 -10.22 9.78 4.24
C ARG A 63 -10.98 8.48 4.00
N PHE A 64 -10.40 7.35 4.36
CA PHE A 64 -11.07 6.07 4.21
C PHE A 64 -12.31 5.97 5.10
N LYS A 65 -12.21 6.40 6.37
CA LYS A 65 -13.32 6.41 7.33
C LYS A 65 -14.43 7.39 6.97
N SER A 66 -14.11 8.51 6.32
CA SER A 66 -15.09 9.47 5.83
C SER A 66 -15.82 9.00 4.56
N GLY A 67 -15.49 7.81 4.05
CA GLY A 67 -16.08 7.26 2.82
C GLY A 67 -15.56 7.92 1.55
N GLN A 68 -14.47 8.71 1.63
CA GLN A 68 -13.85 9.30 0.46
C GLN A 68 -13.12 8.22 -0.36
N SER A 69 -13.07 8.45 -1.68
CA SER A 69 -12.34 7.55 -2.58
C SER A 69 -10.86 7.54 -2.21
N CYS A 70 -10.36 6.38 -1.82
CA CYS A 70 -8.95 6.14 -1.52
C CYS A 70 -8.37 5.17 -2.55
N GLN A 71 -7.18 5.48 -3.06
CA GLN A 71 -6.52 4.67 -4.08
C GLN A 71 -5.03 4.51 -3.76
N VAL A 72 -4.46 3.39 -4.18
CA VAL A 72 -3.03 3.11 -4.11
C VAL A 72 -2.49 2.82 -5.50
N LEU A 73 -1.24 3.20 -5.75
CA LEU A 73 -0.53 2.78 -6.95
C LEU A 73 0.10 1.42 -6.66
N ALA A 74 -0.28 0.40 -7.42
CA ALA A 74 0.23 -0.96 -7.24
C ALA A 74 0.72 -1.56 -8.55
N ASP A 75 1.62 -2.53 -8.45
CA ASP A 75 2.09 -3.35 -9.55
C ASP A 75 1.97 -4.85 -9.23
N GLY A 76 2.60 -5.70 -10.04
CA GLY A 76 2.59 -7.14 -9.85
C GLY A 76 3.24 -7.62 -8.54
N HIS A 77 3.99 -6.77 -7.84
CA HIS A 77 4.74 -7.07 -6.62
C HIS A 77 4.15 -6.43 -5.36
N GLY A 78 3.25 -5.45 -5.48
CA GLY A 78 2.58 -4.83 -4.34
C GLY A 78 2.32 -3.35 -4.57
N ILE A 79 2.14 -2.62 -3.48
CA ILE A 79 2.04 -1.15 -3.52
C ILE A 79 3.41 -0.54 -3.87
N VAL A 80 3.43 0.35 -4.86
CA VAL A 80 4.60 1.13 -5.24
C VAL A 80 4.63 2.38 -4.37
N GLN A 81 5.48 2.41 -3.35
CA GLN A 81 5.79 3.65 -2.64
C GLN A 81 6.67 4.52 -3.55
N ALA A 82 6.21 5.74 -3.84
CA ALA A 82 6.98 6.74 -4.58
C ALA A 82 8.00 7.43 -3.68
#